data_AF-A0A6C0JN48-F1
#
_entry.id   AF-A0A6C0JN48-F1
#
_cell.length_a   1.000
_cell.length_b   1.000
_cell.length_c   1.000
_cell.angle_alpha   90.00
_cell.angle_beta   90.00
_cell.angle_gamma   90.00
#
_symmetry.space_group_name_H-M   'P 1'
#
loop_
_entity.id
_entity.type
_entity.pdbx_description
1 polymer ?
#
loop_
_entity_poly.entity_id
_entity_poly.type
_entity_poly.pdbx_seq_one_letter_code
_entity_poly.pdbx_strand_id
1 'polypeptide(L)'
;MFNLIIGTTLLSAFVYLDGPRIVKNTSVTGWRKFRKINKLVSTNYKGCFKIIWISCYMVAQALWVSMIQYLNNTIVQIDRNSYRVTYVIKGKTYMMNVKTTRGPRKVLLVSDETQTDVSHIVFPYLGPEENFHGEIYSPKFFDKKELIFELSDGTEKIFRSDDKIVF
;
A
#
# COMPACT_ATOMS: atom_id res chain seq x y z
N MET A 1 38.15 -25.99 19.44
CA MET A 1 38.19 -24.98 20.52
C MET A 1 37.62 -23.63 20.09
N PHE A 2 37.95 -23.12 18.90
CA PHE A 2 37.53 -21.79 18.42
C PHE A 2 36.00 -21.54 18.36
N ASN A 3 35.22 -22.52 17.88
CA ASN A 3 33.75 -22.42 17.81
C ASN A 3 33.06 -22.34 19.17
N LEU A 4 33.65 -22.94 20.21
CA LEU A 4 33.09 -22.92 21.56
C LEU A 4 33.24 -21.53 22.20
N ILE A 5 34.36 -20.87 21.94
CA ILE A 5 34.69 -19.52 22.46
C ILE A 5 33.83 -18.45 21.74
N ILE A 6 33.59 -18.60 20.45
CA ILE A 6 32.67 -17.72 19.70
C ILE A 6 31.24 -17.88 20.20
N GLY A 7 30.81 -19.12 20.49
CA GLY A 7 29.48 -19.38 21.04
C GLY A 7 29.25 -18.73 22.41
N THR A 8 30.22 -18.82 23.33
CA THR A 8 30.09 -18.27 24.68
C THR A 8 30.16 -16.74 24.72
N THR A 9 30.94 -16.12 23.83
CA THR A 9 31.03 -14.65 23.68
C THR A 9 29.75 -14.06 23.09
N LEU A 10 29.15 -14.71 22.10
CA LEU A 10 27.84 -14.30 21.56
C LEU A 10 26.72 -14.45 22.59
N LEU A 11 26.72 -15.53 23.37
CA LEU A 11 25.69 -15.78 24.39
C LEU A 11 25.78 -14.76 25.54
N SER A 12 27.00 -14.45 25.99
CA SER A 12 27.23 -13.42 27.02
C SER A 12 26.89 -12.02 26.53
N ALA A 13 27.23 -11.67 25.29
CA ALA A 13 26.80 -10.42 24.66
C ALA A 13 25.26 -10.33 24.55
N PHE A 14 24.58 -11.42 24.18
CA PHE A 14 23.11 -11.46 24.10
C PHE A 14 22.44 -11.24 25.45
N VAL A 15 22.99 -11.83 26.52
CA VAL A 15 22.49 -11.62 27.89
C VAL A 15 22.81 -10.21 28.39
N TYR A 16 24.00 -9.68 28.11
CA TYR A 16 24.44 -8.34 28.50
C TYR A 16 23.62 -7.23 27.82
N LEU A 17 23.22 -7.43 26.57
CA LEU A 17 22.39 -6.49 25.80
C LEU A 17 20.88 -6.61 26.10
N ASP A 18 20.50 -7.16 27.26
CA ASP A 18 19.09 -7.32 27.65
C ASP A 18 18.27 -8.18 26.65
N GLY A 19 18.94 -9.04 25.86
CA GLY A 19 18.35 -9.89 24.84
C GLY A 19 17.13 -10.71 25.31
N PRO A 20 17.14 -11.32 26.52
CA PRO A 20 15.98 -12.01 27.06
C PRO A 20 14.73 -11.11 27.20
N ARG A 21 14.92 -9.84 27.58
CA ARG A 21 13.84 -8.86 27.73
C ARG A 21 13.32 -8.40 26.36
N ILE A 22 14.20 -8.23 25.38
CA ILE A 22 13.84 -7.93 24.00
C ILE A 22 13.00 -9.08 23.40
N VAL A 23 13.47 -10.32 23.53
CA VAL A 23 12.74 -11.51 23.06
C VAL A 23 11.40 -11.64 23.76
N LYS A 24 11.35 -11.45 25.08
CA LYS A 24 10.09 -11.47 25.84
C LYS A 24 9.10 -10.42 25.32
N ASN A 25 9.54 -9.18 25.09
CA ASN A 25 8.66 -8.11 24.61
C ASN A 25 8.16 -8.37 23.17
N THR A 26 9.02 -8.87 22.28
CA THR A 26 8.64 -9.24 20.91
C THR A 26 7.65 -10.41 20.91
N SER A 27 7.85 -11.42 21.74
CA SER A 27 6.92 -12.55 21.90
C SER A 27 5.58 -12.12 22.50
N VAL A 28 5.59 -11.25 23.52
CA VAL A 28 4.37 -10.72 24.14
C VAL A 28 3.58 -9.86 23.15
N THR A 29 4.24 -9.01 22.36
CA THR A 29 3.57 -8.19 21.34
C THR A 29 3.02 -9.05 20.20
N GLY A 30 3.75 -10.07 19.75
CA GLY A 30 3.27 -11.07 18.79
C GLY A 30 2.03 -11.82 19.29
N TRP A 31 2.06 -12.29 20.53
CA TRP A 31 0.93 -12.97 21.16
C TRP A 31 -0.31 -12.08 21.30
N ARG A 32 -0.13 -10.81 21.70
CA ARG A 32 -1.23 -9.84 21.79
C ARG A 32 -1.89 -9.61 20.42
N LYS A 33 -1.09 -9.50 19.36
CA LYS A 33 -1.61 -9.34 17.98
C LYS A 33 -2.38 -10.59 17.54
N PHE A 34 -1.83 -11.78 17.76
CA PHE A 34 -2.51 -13.04 17.45
C PHE A 34 -3.84 -13.18 18.21
N ARG A 35 -3.86 -12.85 19.51
CA ARG A 35 -5.09 -12.87 20.32
C ARG A 35 -6.17 -11.93 19.77
N LYS A 36 -5.79 -10.74 19.27
CA LYS A 36 -6.75 -9.83 18.63
C LYS A 36 -7.36 -10.44 17.36
N ILE A 37 -6.55 -11.07 16.51
CA ILE A 37 -7.04 -11.75 15.30
C ILE A 37 -7.97 -12.91 15.68
N ASN A 38 -7.56 -13.75 16.63
CA ASN A 38 -8.36 -14.87 17.10
C ASN A 38 -9.73 -14.40 17.65
N LYS A 39 -9.74 -13.28 18.39
CA LYS A 39 -10.99 -12.64 18.84
C LYS A 39 -11.88 -12.22 17.67
N LEU A 40 -11.32 -11.63 16.60
CA LEU A 40 -12.07 -11.25 15.40
C LEU A 40 -12.59 -12.44 14.58
N VAL A 41 -11.85 -13.56 14.57
CA VAL A 41 -12.29 -14.78 13.90
C VAL A 41 -13.39 -15.47 14.72
N SER A 42 -13.30 -15.43 16.05
CA SER A 42 -14.28 -16.04 16.96
C SER A 42 -15.67 -15.42 16.89
N THR A 43 -15.81 -14.17 16.42
CA THR A 43 -17.13 -13.54 16.22
C THR A 43 -17.86 -14.11 15.00
N ASN A 44 -17.13 -14.62 14.00
CA ASN A 44 -17.70 -15.06 12.72
C ASN A 44 -17.77 -16.59 12.59
N TYR A 45 -16.93 -17.33 13.31
CA TYR A 45 -16.84 -18.79 13.19
C TYR A 45 -17.07 -19.49 14.54
N LYS A 46 -17.83 -20.59 14.52
CA LYS A 46 -18.04 -21.46 15.68
C LYS A 46 -17.01 -22.60 15.70
N GLY A 47 -16.48 -22.92 16.88
CA GLY A 47 -15.58 -24.05 17.13
C GLY A 47 -14.10 -23.64 17.28
N CYS A 48 -13.49 -24.02 18.40
CA CYS A 48 -12.13 -23.62 18.79
C CYS A 48 -11.07 -23.97 17.74
N PHE A 49 -11.09 -25.21 17.22
CA PHE A 49 -10.14 -25.67 16.21
C PHE A 49 -10.24 -24.86 14.91
N LYS A 50 -11.47 -24.59 14.45
CA LYS A 50 -11.74 -23.82 13.23
C LYS A 50 -11.27 -22.37 13.36
N ILE A 51 -11.50 -21.76 14.53
CA ILE A 51 -11.06 -20.38 14.79
C ILE A 51 -9.52 -20.29 14.78
N ILE A 52 -8.83 -21.22 15.43
CA ILE A 52 -7.36 -21.26 15.44
C ILE A 52 -6.83 -21.49 14.01
N TRP A 53 -7.40 -22.44 13.27
CA TRP A 53 -7.01 -22.73 11.88
C TRP A 53 -7.14 -21.50 10.97
N ILE A 54 -8.30 -20.83 11.00
CA ILE A 54 -8.55 -19.63 10.19
C ILE A 54 -7.63 -18.48 10.62
N SER A 55 -7.40 -18.32 11.93
CA SER A 55 -6.46 -17.29 12.44
C SER A 55 -5.04 -17.54 11.93
N CYS A 56 -4.57 -18.79 11.95
CA CYS A 56 -3.27 -19.17 11.41
C CYS A 56 -3.18 -18.94 9.89
N TYR A 57 -4.23 -19.28 9.14
CA TYR A 57 -4.30 -19.02 7.71
C TYR A 57 -4.18 -17.52 7.38
N MET A 58 -4.93 -16.66 8.08
CA MET A 58 -4.87 -15.21 7.89
C MET A 58 -3.47 -14.64 8.21
N VAL A 59 -2.82 -15.15 9.26
CA VAL A 59 -1.44 -14.77 9.60
C VAL A 59 -0.47 -15.21 8.51
N ALA A 60 -0.57 -16.43 8.00
CA ALA A 60 0.26 -16.94 6.91
C ALA A 60 0.09 -16.10 5.63
N GLN A 61 -1.15 -15.73 5.29
CA GLN A 61 -1.45 -14.86 4.16
C GLN A 61 -0.83 -13.47 4.33
N ALA A 62 -0.93 -12.87 5.53
CA ALA A 62 -0.32 -11.58 5.82
C ALA A 62 1.23 -11.63 5.72
N LEU A 63 1.84 -12.70 6.22
CA LEU A 63 3.29 -12.93 6.09
C LEU A 63 3.69 -13.10 4.62
N TRP A 64 2.90 -13.84 3.84
CA TRP A 64 3.11 -14.01 2.41
C TRP A 64 3.07 -12.68 1.65
N VAL A 65 2.06 -11.84 1.90
CA VAL A 65 1.98 -10.49 1.31
C VAL A 65 3.17 -9.63 1.70
N SER A 66 3.55 -9.66 2.98
CA SER A 66 4.72 -8.91 3.48
C SER A 66 6.02 -9.37 2.81
N MET A 67 6.17 -10.68 2.58
CA MET A 67 7.31 -11.27 1.88
C MET A 67 7.33 -10.86 0.40
N ILE A 68 6.19 -10.91 -0.30
CA ILE A 68 6.09 -10.43 -1.68
C ILE A 68 6.43 -8.94 -1.76
N GLN A 69 5.92 -8.12 -0.85
CA GLN A 69 6.24 -6.70 -0.80
C GLN A 69 7.74 -6.45 -0.57
N TYR A 70 8.34 -7.20 0.35
CA TYR A 70 9.78 -7.17 0.59
C TYR A 70 10.59 -7.56 -0.65
N LEU A 71 10.19 -8.63 -1.34
CA LEU A 71 10.85 -9.10 -2.56
C LEU A 71 10.64 -8.13 -3.73
N ASN A 72 9.50 -7.45 -3.79
CA ASN A 72 9.16 -6.65 -4.96
C ASN A 72 9.98 -5.37 -5.06
N ASN A 73 10.47 -4.75 -3.96
CA ASN A 73 11.28 -3.50 -3.92
C ASN A 73 10.95 -2.48 -5.02
N THR A 74 9.70 -2.49 -5.49
CA THR A 74 9.27 -1.82 -6.70
C THR A 74 9.17 -0.33 -6.39
N ILE A 75 8.85 0.00 -5.13
CA ILE A 75 8.74 1.37 -4.66
C ILE A 75 9.73 1.56 -3.52
N VAL A 76 10.75 2.39 -3.73
CA VAL A 76 11.75 2.72 -2.72
C VAL A 76 11.66 4.21 -2.43
N GLN A 77 11.48 4.58 -1.16
CA GLN A 77 11.54 5.99 -0.76
C GLN A 77 12.98 6.49 -0.87
N ILE A 78 13.21 7.51 -1.69
CA ILE A 78 14.52 8.17 -1.80
C ILE A 78 14.62 9.28 -0.74
N ASP A 79 13.59 10.13 -0.68
CA ASP A 79 13.55 11.32 0.18
C ASP A 79 12.19 11.43 0.90
N ARG A 80 12.02 12.47 1.73
CA ARG A 80 10.77 12.71 2.49
C ARG A 80 9.50 12.74 1.62
N ASN A 81 9.59 13.24 0.38
CA ASN A 81 8.45 13.40 -0.54
C ASN A 81 8.76 12.80 -1.93
N SER A 82 9.68 11.83 -2.05
CA SER A 82 10.07 11.29 -3.36
C SER A 82 10.28 9.79 -3.30
N TYR A 83 9.67 9.09 -4.24
CA TYR A 83 9.67 7.64 -4.34
C TYR A 83 10.19 7.22 -5.71
N ARG A 84 11.05 6.20 -5.74
CA ARG A 84 11.50 5.53 -6.96
C ARG A 84 10.58 4.36 -7.23
N VAL A 85 9.94 4.35 -8.39
CA VAL A 85 9.18 3.21 -8.88
C VAL A 85 10.01 2.49 -9.94
N THR A 86 10.36 1.24 -9.70
CA THR A 86 11.11 0.34 -10.58
C THR A 86 10.14 -0.65 -11.20
N TYR A 87 9.99 -0.67 -12.51
CA TYR A 87 9.06 -1.54 -13.22
C TYR A 87 9.73 -2.19 -14.43
N VAL A 88 9.19 -3.32 -14.89
CA VAL A 88 9.76 -4.09 -16.01
C VAL A 88 8.78 -4.10 -17.18
N ILE A 89 9.21 -3.63 -18.36
CA ILE A 89 8.43 -3.71 -19.61
C ILE A 89 9.25 -4.50 -20.62
N LYS A 90 8.66 -5.58 -21.16
CA LYS A 90 9.31 -6.47 -22.14
C LYS A 90 10.70 -6.97 -21.70
N GLY A 91 10.83 -7.35 -20.42
CA GLY A 91 12.08 -7.85 -19.83
C GLY A 91 13.15 -6.79 -19.57
N LYS A 92 12.87 -5.51 -19.84
CA LYS A 92 13.77 -4.38 -19.52
C LYS A 92 13.27 -3.64 -18.30
N THR A 93 14.17 -3.35 -17.37
CA THR A 93 13.88 -2.60 -16.15
C THR A 93 13.95 -1.10 -16.42
N TYR A 94 12.91 -0.38 -16.03
CA TYR A 94 12.80 1.07 -16.07
C TYR A 94 12.56 1.60 -14.67
N MET A 95 12.96 2.85 -14.43
CA MET A 95 12.77 3.52 -13.15
C MET A 95 12.17 4.90 -13.38
N MET A 96 11.18 5.28 -12.59
CA MET A 96 10.61 6.62 -12.55
C MET A 96 10.67 7.18 -11.14
N ASN A 97 11.04 8.45 -11.01
CA ASN A 97 10.99 9.15 -9.73
C ASN A 97 9.67 9.90 -9.63
N VAL A 98 8.90 9.62 -8.59
CA VAL A 98 7.60 10.20 -8.33
C VAL A 98 7.72 11.12 -7.12
N LYS A 99 7.46 12.41 -7.31
CA LYS A 99 7.38 13.38 -6.21
C LYS A 99 5.95 13.44 -5.70
N THR A 100 5.76 13.30 -4.40
CA THR A 100 4.45 13.44 -3.78
C THR A 100 4.26 14.88 -3.31
N THR A 101 3.12 15.47 -3.67
CA THR A 101 2.70 16.78 -3.16
C THR A 101 2.02 16.58 -1.79
N ARG A 102 2.16 17.58 -0.91
CA ARG A 102 1.46 17.59 0.38
C ARG A 102 0.23 18.48 0.25
N GLY A 103 -0.89 18.03 0.80
CA GLY A 103 -2.13 18.79 0.85
C GLY A 103 -3.34 17.96 0.46
N PRO A 104 -4.54 18.54 0.58
CA PRO A 104 -5.74 17.95 -0.01
C PRO A 104 -5.62 17.93 -1.53
N ARG A 105 -6.36 17.01 -2.17
CA ARG A 105 -6.46 16.96 -3.62
C ARG A 105 -7.19 18.18 -4.16
N LYS A 106 -6.85 18.64 -5.36
CA LYS A 106 -7.62 19.68 -6.06
C LYS A 106 -8.89 19.08 -6.64
N VAL A 107 -8.80 17.86 -7.19
CA VAL A 107 -9.96 17.09 -7.64
C VAL A 107 -10.50 16.25 -6.48
N LEU A 108 -11.73 16.53 -6.05
CA LEU A 108 -12.38 15.86 -4.91
C LEU A 108 -13.17 14.62 -5.34
N LEU A 109 -13.93 14.73 -6.42
CA LEU A 109 -14.79 13.67 -6.94
C LEU A 109 -14.79 13.70 -8.47
N VAL A 110 -14.89 12.53 -9.09
CA VAL A 110 -15.17 12.38 -10.52
C VAL A 110 -16.41 11.52 -10.69
N SER A 111 -17.41 12.06 -11.36
CA SER A 111 -18.68 11.39 -11.65
C SER A 111 -18.85 11.19 -13.15
N ASP A 112 -19.57 10.15 -13.55
CA ASP A 112 -19.95 9.93 -14.95
C ASP A 112 -21.30 10.56 -15.31
N GLU A 113 -21.78 10.31 -16.54
CA GLU A 113 -23.06 10.82 -17.02
C GLU A 113 -24.29 10.39 -16.20
N THR A 114 -24.15 9.36 -15.36
CA THR A 114 -25.21 8.85 -14.47
C THR A 114 -25.07 9.35 -13.03
N GLN A 115 -24.13 10.27 -12.77
CA GLN A 115 -23.72 10.70 -11.44
C GLN A 115 -23.15 9.56 -10.57
N THR A 116 -22.59 8.53 -11.20
CA THR A 116 -21.91 7.46 -10.48
C THR A 116 -20.45 7.85 -10.24
N ASP A 117 -19.96 7.65 -9.01
CA ASP A 117 -18.56 7.91 -8.66
C ASP A 117 -17.60 6.95 -9.39
N VAL A 118 -16.78 7.55 -10.26
CA VAL A 118 -15.74 6.88 -11.06
C VAL A 118 -14.33 7.34 -10.69
N SER A 119 -14.19 8.03 -9.55
CA SER A 119 -12.92 8.56 -9.05
C SER A 119 -11.84 7.48 -8.94
N HIS A 120 -12.23 6.27 -8.52
CA HIS A 120 -11.34 5.12 -8.38
C HIS A 120 -10.66 4.70 -9.69
N ILE A 121 -11.27 5.00 -10.84
CA ILE A 121 -10.73 4.71 -12.18
C ILE A 121 -9.83 5.85 -12.65
N VAL A 122 -10.22 7.09 -12.40
CA VAL A 122 -9.55 8.29 -12.95
C VAL A 122 -8.37 8.73 -12.08
N PHE A 123 -8.50 8.68 -10.76
CA PHE A 123 -7.48 9.14 -9.81
C PHE A 123 -6.10 8.49 -9.95
N PRO A 124 -5.96 7.19 -10.29
CA PRO A 124 -4.66 6.59 -10.54
C PRO A 124 -3.90 7.25 -11.71
N TYR A 125 -4.61 7.75 -12.72
CA TYR A 125 -4.00 8.37 -13.90
C TYR A 125 -3.63 9.83 -13.66
N LEU A 126 -4.35 10.56 -12.80
CA LEU A 126 -4.03 11.94 -12.44
C LEU A 126 -2.62 12.12 -11.89
N GLY A 127 -2.11 11.10 -11.20
CA GLY A 127 -0.82 11.16 -10.53
C GLY A 127 -0.81 12.13 -9.33
N PRO A 128 0.35 12.29 -8.67
CA PRO A 128 0.46 13.14 -7.48
C PRO A 128 0.35 14.64 -7.77
N GLU A 129 0.57 15.07 -9.01
CA GLU A 129 0.48 16.46 -9.42
C GLU A 129 -0.90 16.83 -10.00
N GLU A 130 -1.80 15.84 -10.11
CA GLU A 130 -3.15 15.99 -10.68
C GLU A 130 -3.15 16.55 -12.11
N ASN A 131 -2.15 16.17 -12.89
CA ASN A 131 -1.92 16.64 -14.27
C ASN A 131 -1.80 15.50 -15.29
N PHE A 132 -2.29 14.31 -14.94
CA PHE A 132 -2.19 13.11 -15.78
C PHE A 132 -0.77 12.73 -16.20
N HIS A 133 0.23 13.07 -15.37
CA HIS A 133 1.64 12.91 -15.71
C HIS A 133 2.05 13.64 -17.02
N GLY A 134 1.29 14.65 -17.43
CA GLY A 134 1.50 15.41 -18.68
C GLY A 134 0.87 14.75 -19.93
N GLU A 135 0.23 13.60 -19.79
CA GLU A 135 -0.46 12.92 -20.88
C GLU A 135 -1.86 13.48 -21.10
N ILE A 136 -2.36 13.39 -22.33
CA ILE A 136 -3.69 13.87 -22.70
C ILE A 136 -4.65 12.68 -22.71
N TYR A 137 -5.61 12.70 -21.78
CA TYR A 137 -6.72 11.75 -21.73
C TYR A 137 -8.05 12.41 -22.12
N SER A 138 -9.00 11.59 -22.55
CA SER A 138 -10.38 11.97 -22.78
C SER A 138 -11.32 11.01 -22.03
N PRO A 139 -12.58 11.39 -21.74
CA PRO A 139 -13.56 10.50 -21.11
C PRO A 139 -13.72 9.15 -21.83
N LYS A 140 -13.58 9.15 -23.16
CA LYS A 140 -13.61 7.92 -23.97
C LYS A 140 -12.51 6.92 -23.62
N PHE A 141 -11.34 7.37 -23.17
CA PHE A 141 -10.28 6.46 -22.69
C PHE A 141 -10.74 5.63 -21.49
N PHE A 142 -11.65 6.17 -20.69
CA PHE A 142 -12.24 5.50 -19.52
C PHE A 142 -13.55 4.77 -19.83
N ASP A 143 -13.89 4.61 -21.12
CA ASP A 143 -15.17 4.08 -21.60
C ASP A 143 -16.38 4.89 -21.08
N LYS A 144 -16.22 6.20 -20.90
CA LYS A 144 -17.27 7.12 -20.43
C LYS A 144 -17.66 8.14 -21.50
N LYS A 145 -18.93 8.53 -21.50
CA LYS A 145 -19.44 9.58 -22.42
C LYS A 145 -19.15 10.96 -21.88
N GLU A 146 -19.16 11.11 -20.57
CA GLU A 146 -18.92 12.36 -19.88
C GLU A 146 -18.20 12.08 -18.56
N LEU A 147 -17.30 12.99 -18.18
CA LEU A 147 -16.70 13.03 -16.86
C LEU A 147 -16.91 14.41 -16.26
N ILE A 148 -17.43 14.43 -15.04
CA ILE A 148 -17.71 15.62 -14.25
C ILE A 148 -16.73 15.64 -13.09
N PHE A 149 -15.88 16.65 -13.02
CA PHE A 149 -14.86 16.81 -12.00
C PHE A 149 -15.29 17.89 -11.00
N GLU A 150 -15.46 17.50 -9.75
CA GLU A 150 -15.69 18.43 -8.64
C GLU A 150 -14.35 18.88 -8.05
N LEU A 151 -14.09 20.18 -8.09
CA LEU A 151 -12.85 20.78 -7.63
C LEU A 151 -12.98 21.29 -6.19
N SER A 152 -11.85 21.40 -5.50
CA SER A 152 -11.77 21.84 -4.11
C SER A 152 -12.20 23.30 -3.89
N ASP A 153 -12.24 24.09 -4.95
CA ASP A 153 -12.76 25.46 -4.94
C ASP A 153 -14.29 25.54 -5.09
N GLY A 154 -14.95 24.38 -5.21
CA GLY A 154 -16.40 24.26 -5.41
C GLY A 154 -16.84 24.41 -6.87
N THR A 155 -15.91 24.50 -7.82
CA THR A 155 -16.23 24.54 -9.25
C THR A 155 -16.34 23.14 -9.84
N GLU A 156 -17.10 23.03 -10.93
CA GLU A 156 -17.24 21.79 -11.70
C GLU A 156 -16.64 21.97 -13.09
N LYS A 157 -15.85 20.98 -13.53
CA LYS A 157 -15.38 20.87 -14.91
C LYS A 157 -16.00 19.65 -15.57
N ILE A 158 -16.72 19.87 -16.66
CA ILE A 158 -17.41 18.82 -17.42
C ILE A 158 -16.67 18.62 -18.74
N PHE A 159 -16.30 17.36 -19.03
CA PHE A 159 -15.66 16.97 -20.27
C PHE A 159 -16.47 15.87 -20.94
N ARG A 160 -16.71 16.00 -22.24
CA ARG A 160 -17.41 15.00 -23.06
C ARG A 160 -16.43 14.04 -23.72
N SER A 161 -16.94 12.95 -24.27
CA SER A 161 -16.21 11.80 -24.85
C SER A 161 -14.87 12.12 -25.51
N ASP A 162 -14.83 13.09 -26.44
CA ASP A 162 -13.63 13.42 -27.22
C ASP A 162 -12.91 14.69 -26.74
N ASP A 163 -13.38 15.31 -25.65
CA ASP A 163 -12.75 16.48 -25.05
C ASP A 163 -11.43 16.08 -24.38
N LYS A 164 -10.42 16.95 -24.55
CA LYS A 164 -9.15 16.81 -23.85
C LYS A 164 -9.34 17.27 -22.41
N ILE A 165 -9.06 16.40 -21.45
CA ILE A 165 -9.14 16.73 -20.03
C ILE A 165 -7.93 17.59 -19.66
N VAL A 166 -8.16 18.85 -19.31
CA VAL A 166 -7.11 19.82 -18.96
C VAL A 166 -7.54 20.64 -17.74
N PHE A 167 -6.65 20.72 -16.74
CA PHE A 167 -6.87 21.44 -15.48
C PHE A 167 -6.24 22.82 -15.45
#